data_AF-A0A843ADK8-F1
#
_entry.id   AF-A0A843ADK8-F1
#
_cell.length_a   1.000
_cell.length_b   1.000
_cell.length_c   1.000
_cell.angle_alpha   90.00
_cell.angle_beta   90.00
_cell.angle_gamma   90.00
#
_symmetry.space_group_name_H-M   'P 1'
#
loop_
_entity.id
_entity.type
_entity.pdbx_description
1 polymer ?
#
loop_
_entity_poly.entity_id
_entity_poly.type
_entity_poly.pdbx_seq_one_letter_code
_entity_poly.pdbx_strand_id
1 'polypeptide(L)'
;IEPSGGELKFKENPVGVMTNTPNLEWHTQNLRNYLHVQPKQFKPRDYGEFTPMPFIQSGTSGLPGGFTAVDRFVRAAFFKEYINKARNEEEGITNIWQILNTVRIPKGVVIKESENEDYTEYLAGICLESRSFYFTPYENNQISKVKLTDELIEDGNVVVFEAPRKQLYYSLEGIIAHNDLITTIKEVVELLDDIKTTKKGQIEGENKEILENFDDEFLKENMSNIKELLEAIEKNKQ
;
A
#
# COMPACT_ATOMS: atom_id res chain seq x y z
N ILE A 1 15.97 24.86 16.43
CA ILE A 1 16.99 25.95 16.46
C ILE A 1 16.83 26.72 15.17
N GLU A 2 16.69 28.05 15.23
CA GLU A 2 16.57 28.89 14.03
C GLU A 2 17.50 30.12 14.15
N PRO A 3 18.26 30.47 13.10
CA PRO A 3 19.03 31.71 13.08
C PRO A 3 18.08 32.91 12.89
N SER A 4 18.23 33.94 13.73
CA SER A 4 17.42 35.16 13.66
C SER A 4 18.20 36.35 14.23
N GLY A 5 18.41 37.37 13.41
CA GLY A 5 19.14 38.58 13.81
C GLY A 5 20.62 38.33 14.12
N GLY A 6 21.24 37.33 13.48
CA GLY A 6 22.64 36.95 13.72
C GLY A 6 22.87 35.99 14.90
N GLU A 7 21.82 35.61 15.61
CA GLU A 7 21.90 34.69 16.75
C GLU A 7 21.17 33.38 16.49
N LEU A 8 21.62 32.29 17.12
CA LEU A 8 20.92 31.01 17.13
C LEU A 8 19.89 30.98 18.26
N LYS A 9 18.60 30.86 17.89
CA LYS A 9 17.51 30.78 18.86
C LYS A 9 17.06 29.35 19.08
N PHE A 10 17.11 28.92 20.34
CA PHE A 10 16.56 27.65 20.80
C PHE A 10 15.07 27.85 21.10
N LYS A 11 14.25 26.92 20.62
CA LYS A 11 12.79 27.03 20.67
C LYS A 11 12.21 25.65 20.93
N GLU A 12 11.26 25.58 21.84
CA GLU A 12 10.46 24.38 22.05
C GLU A 12 9.56 24.14 20.83
N ASN A 13 9.43 22.88 20.41
CA ASN A 13 8.53 22.49 19.34
C ASN A 13 7.39 21.62 19.89
N PRO A 14 6.29 22.23 20.37
CA PRO A 14 5.18 21.48 20.93
C PRO A 14 4.42 20.65 19.88
N VAL A 15 4.54 20.99 18.59
CA VAL A 15 3.87 20.28 17.49
C VAL A 15 4.65 19.04 17.07
N GLY A 16 5.98 19.05 17.19
CA GLY A 16 6.86 17.98 16.72
C GLY A 16 6.93 17.88 15.19
N VAL A 17 6.65 18.98 14.49
CA VAL A 17 6.77 19.12 13.02
C VAL A 17 7.56 20.38 12.71
N MET A 18 8.32 20.37 11.63
CA MET A 18 9.06 21.54 11.12
C MET A 18 9.17 21.46 9.60
N THR A 19 9.10 22.60 8.92
CA THR A 19 9.33 22.71 7.47
C THR A 19 10.36 23.80 7.16
N ASN A 20 10.01 24.79 6.34
CA ASN A 20 10.88 25.92 5.98
C ASN A 20 10.22 27.22 6.46
N THR A 21 10.78 28.37 6.05
CA THR A 21 10.23 29.72 6.32
C THR A 21 8.71 29.78 6.15
N PRO A 22 7.97 30.47 7.04
CA PRO A 22 8.43 31.32 8.15
C PRO A 22 8.90 30.52 9.39
N ASN A 23 9.16 31.22 10.50
CA ASN A 23 9.65 30.61 11.73
C ASN A 23 8.61 29.69 12.40
N LEU A 24 9.09 28.83 13.31
CA LEU A 24 8.28 27.84 14.02
C LEU A 24 7.06 28.45 14.76
N GLU A 25 7.21 29.60 15.41
CA GLU A 25 6.10 30.23 16.14
C GLU A 25 5.00 30.66 15.18
N TRP A 26 5.35 31.22 14.03
CA TRP A 26 4.37 31.57 13.00
C TRP A 26 3.60 30.33 12.55
N HIS A 27 4.29 29.23 12.24
CA HIS A 27 3.63 27.98 11.84
C HIS A 27 2.69 27.46 12.94
N THR A 28 3.13 27.54 14.20
CA THR A 28 2.32 27.14 15.36
C THR A 28 1.07 28.02 15.50
N GLN A 29 1.18 29.34 15.31
CA GLN A 29 0.02 30.23 15.30
C GLN A 29 -0.90 29.98 14.11
N ASN A 30 -0.35 29.65 12.94
CA ASN A 30 -1.12 29.39 11.72
C ASN A 30 -2.07 28.18 11.86
N LEU A 31 -1.78 27.20 12.72
CA LEU A 31 -2.69 26.09 13.00
C LEU A 31 -4.08 26.55 13.48
N ARG A 32 -4.21 27.75 14.04
CA ARG A 32 -5.50 28.34 14.45
C ARG A 32 -6.47 28.55 13.28
N ASN A 33 -5.96 28.67 12.05
CA ASN A 33 -6.80 28.77 10.85
C ASN A 33 -7.46 27.44 10.47
N TYR A 34 -7.00 26.33 11.05
CA TYR A 34 -7.42 24.97 10.69
C TYR A 34 -8.16 24.24 11.81
N LEU A 35 -8.67 24.95 12.82
CA LEU A 35 -9.44 24.35 13.94
C LEU A 35 -10.69 23.58 13.50
N HIS A 36 -11.19 23.87 12.31
CA HIS A 36 -12.35 23.19 11.74
C HIS A 36 -11.98 21.86 11.07
N VAL A 37 -10.72 21.62 10.74
CA VAL A 37 -10.27 20.39 10.08
C VAL A 37 -10.27 19.26 11.11
N GLN A 38 -10.92 18.15 10.78
CA GLN A 38 -11.06 17.00 11.67
C GLN A 38 -11.18 15.69 10.90
N PRO A 39 -10.84 14.54 11.49
CA PRO A 39 -11.00 13.24 10.82
C PRO A 39 -12.46 12.85 10.58
N LYS A 40 -13.38 13.36 11.40
CA LYS A 40 -14.80 13.02 11.34
C LYS A 40 -15.54 13.93 10.35
N GLN A 41 -16.56 13.39 9.69
CA GLN A 41 -17.43 14.18 8.83
C GLN A 41 -18.05 15.35 9.58
N PHE A 42 -18.26 16.48 8.89
CA PHE A 42 -19.04 17.57 9.44
C PHE A 42 -20.48 17.13 9.66
N LYS A 43 -21.14 17.74 10.65
CA LYS A 43 -22.59 17.54 10.84
C LYS A 43 -23.35 18.45 9.87
N PRO A 44 -24.54 18.02 9.39
CA PRO A 44 -25.46 18.91 8.69
C PRO A 44 -25.72 20.20 9.49
N ARG A 45 -26.00 21.29 8.78
CA ARG A 45 -26.39 22.57 9.37
C ARG A 45 -27.52 23.17 8.55
N ASP A 46 -28.49 23.77 9.22
CA ASP A 46 -29.66 24.33 8.55
C ASP A 46 -29.36 25.69 7.92
N TYR A 47 -29.90 25.90 6.71
CA TYR A 47 -29.92 27.16 5.97
C TYR A 47 -31.37 27.50 5.66
N GLY A 48 -32.06 28.12 6.62
CA GLY A 48 -33.51 28.29 6.55
C GLY A 48 -34.19 26.93 6.59
N GLU A 49 -34.98 26.61 5.56
CA GLU A 49 -35.70 25.33 5.43
C GLU A 49 -34.87 24.21 4.76
N PHE A 50 -33.64 24.51 4.34
CA PHE A 50 -32.78 23.53 3.66
C PHE A 50 -31.64 23.05 4.55
N THR A 51 -31.49 21.73 4.66
CA THR A 51 -30.41 21.09 5.42
C THR A 51 -29.52 20.26 4.47
N PRO A 52 -28.36 20.78 4.03
CA PRO A 52 -27.43 20.01 3.22
C PRO A 52 -26.81 18.87 4.02
N MET A 53 -26.78 17.69 3.41
CA MET A 53 -26.02 16.56 3.92
C MET A 53 -24.54 16.70 3.51
N PRO A 54 -23.60 16.44 4.43
CA PRO A 54 -22.18 16.52 4.13
C PRO A 54 -21.78 15.46 3.10
N PHE A 55 -20.84 15.80 2.21
CA PHE A 55 -20.16 14.81 1.40
C PHE A 55 -19.31 13.86 2.28
N ILE A 56 -19.04 12.67 1.75
CA ILE A 56 -18.13 11.70 2.37
C ILE A 56 -16.75 12.36 2.55
N GLN A 57 -16.09 12.08 3.69
CA GLN A 57 -14.76 12.63 4.05
C GLN A 57 -14.70 14.16 4.19
N SER A 58 -15.84 14.84 4.33
CA SER A 58 -15.92 16.31 4.44
C SER A 58 -15.04 16.93 5.53
N GLY A 59 -14.74 16.22 6.63
CA GLY A 59 -13.98 16.76 7.77
C GLY A 59 -12.56 17.22 7.43
N THR A 60 -11.93 16.63 6.42
CA THR A 60 -10.55 16.96 6.00
C THR A 60 -10.50 17.92 4.82
N SER A 61 -11.65 18.39 4.33
CA SER A 61 -11.74 19.27 3.15
C SER A 61 -11.03 20.63 3.31
N GLY A 62 -10.79 21.07 4.54
CA GLY A 62 -10.03 22.29 4.83
C GLY A 62 -8.50 22.12 4.81
N LEU A 63 -7.97 20.92 4.58
CA LEU A 63 -6.53 20.73 4.45
C LEU A 63 -6.00 21.41 3.18
N PRO A 64 -4.89 22.17 3.27
CA PRO A 64 -4.30 22.78 2.09
C PRO A 64 -3.63 21.71 1.21
N GLY A 65 -3.71 21.86 -0.11
CA GLY A 65 -3.19 20.90 -1.09
C GLY A 65 -1.85 21.26 -1.76
N GLY A 66 -1.35 22.48 -1.57
CA GLY A 66 -0.12 22.96 -2.23
C GLY A 66 1.16 22.44 -1.57
N PHE A 67 2.32 22.71 -2.19
CA PHE A 67 3.63 22.27 -1.67
C PHE A 67 4.43 23.38 -0.97
N THR A 68 3.78 24.50 -0.66
CA THR A 68 4.39 25.57 0.16
C THR A 68 4.83 25.02 1.52
N ALA A 69 5.81 25.66 2.16
CA ALA A 69 6.27 25.27 3.48
C ALA A 69 5.14 25.26 4.53
N VAL A 70 4.22 26.23 4.41
CA VAL A 70 3.04 26.37 5.27
C VAL A 70 2.07 25.22 5.06
N ASP A 71 1.72 24.92 3.81
CA ASP A 71 0.78 23.85 3.47
C ASP A 71 1.32 22.49 3.92
N ARG A 72 2.60 22.23 3.68
CA ARG A 72 3.28 21.01 4.12
C ARG A 72 3.30 20.91 5.65
N PHE A 73 3.52 22.01 6.36
CA PHE A 73 3.50 22.02 7.83
C PHE A 73 2.12 21.62 8.35
N VAL A 74 1.05 22.24 7.84
CA VAL A 74 -0.33 21.98 8.26
C VAL A 74 -0.72 20.53 8.00
N ARG A 75 -0.43 20.01 6.80
CA ARG A 75 -0.72 18.59 6.48
C ARG A 75 0.05 17.64 7.38
N ALA A 76 1.36 17.82 7.52
CA ALA A 76 2.18 16.93 8.35
C ALA A 76 1.74 16.97 9.83
N ALA A 77 1.44 18.15 10.36
CA ALA A 77 0.92 18.31 11.73
C ALA A 77 -0.41 17.60 11.93
N PHE A 78 -1.36 17.77 11.00
CA PHE A 78 -2.66 17.10 11.06
C PHE A 78 -2.51 15.58 11.02
N PHE A 79 -1.75 15.05 10.06
CA PHE A 79 -1.54 13.60 9.93
C PHE A 79 -0.83 13.03 11.16
N LYS A 80 0.20 13.71 11.69
CA LYS A 80 0.92 13.29 12.90
C LYS A 80 0.02 13.23 14.13
N GLU A 81 -0.95 14.15 14.26
CA GLU A 81 -1.86 14.18 15.40
C GLU A 81 -2.95 13.10 15.33
N TYR A 82 -3.48 12.84 14.13
CA TYR A 82 -4.67 11.99 13.97
C TYR A 82 -4.42 10.58 13.42
N ILE A 83 -3.20 10.27 12.95
CA ILE A 83 -2.85 8.88 12.61
C ILE A 83 -2.85 8.00 13.87
N ASN A 84 -3.25 6.74 13.73
CA ASN A 84 -3.23 5.80 14.84
C ASN A 84 -1.81 5.65 15.39
N LYS A 85 -1.67 5.69 16.73
CA LYS A 85 -0.37 5.52 17.38
C LYS A 85 0.23 4.16 17.03
N ALA A 86 1.49 4.18 16.61
CA ALA A 86 2.25 2.98 16.34
C ALA A 86 2.50 2.20 17.63
N ARG A 87 2.42 0.87 17.56
CA ARG A 87 2.65 -0.05 18.68
C ARG A 87 4.11 -0.53 18.78
N ASN A 88 4.86 -0.37 17.69
CA ASN A 88 6.24 -0.84 17.56
C ASN A 88 6.99 0.01 16.51
N GLU A 89 8.29 -0.24 16.37
CA GLU A 89 9.16 0.48 15.43
C GLU A 89 8.69 0.35 13.97
N GLU A 90 8.25 -0.82 13.53
CA GLU A 90 7.80 -1.07 12.16
C GLU A 90 6.56 -0.24 11.80
N GLU A 91 5.56 -0.22 12.68
CA GLU A 91 4.38 0.64 12.54
C GLU A 91 4.78 2.13 12.62
N GLY A 92 5.77 2.47 13.45
CA GLY A 92 6.28 3.83 13.60
C GLY A 92 6.90 4.35 12.32
N ILE A 93 7.78 3.56 11.71
CA ILE A 93 8.38 3.86 10.41
C ILE A 93 7.31 3.91 9.32
N THR A 94 6.38 2.97 9.31
CA THR A 94 5.25 2.99 8.36
C THR A 94 4.46 4.29 8.48
N ASN A 95 4.10 4.71 9.68
CA ASN A 95 3.37 5.95 9.93
C ASN A 95 4.17 7.19 9.52
N ILE A 96 5.48 7.24 9.78
CA ILE A 96 6.36 8.33 9.32
C ILE A 96 6.30 8.44 7.80
N TRP A 97 6.37 7.32 7.07
CA TRP A 97 6.25 7.32 5.61
C TRP A 97 4.86 7.77 5.15
N GLN A 98 3.78 7.36 5.81
CA GLN A 98 2.44 7.85 5.49
C GLN A 98 2.32 9.37 5.67
N ILE A 99 2.87 9.93 6.75
CA ILE A 99 2.88 11.38 7.00
C ILE A 99 3.72 12.09 5.92
N LEU A 100 4.96 11.64 5.68
CA LEU A 100 5.87 12.29 4.73
C LEU A 100 5.38 12.19 3.27
N ASN A 101 4.68 11.12 2.91
CA ASN A 101 4.09 10.97 1.57
C ASN A 101 3.04 12.06 1.27
N THR A 102 2.36 12.61 2.29
CA THR A 102 1.39 13.71 2.08
C THR A 102 2.05 15.04 1.67
N VAL A 103 3.37 15.12 1.83
CA VAL A 103 4.18 16.31 1.52
C VAL A 103 5.32 16.01 0.56
N ARG A 104 5.36 14.80 -0.01
CA ARG A 104 6.33 14.35 -1.01
C ARG A 104 6.03 15.05 -2.33
N ILE A 105 7.01 15.80 -2.84
CA ILE A 105 6.90 16.61 -4.07
C ILE A 105 7.35 15.74 -5.26
N PRO A 106 6.48 15.44 -6.22
CA PRO A 106 6.87 14.78 -7.46
C PRO A 106 7.63 15.71 -8.39
N LYS A 107 8.53 15.15 -9.22
CA LYS A 107 9.16 15.88 -10.33
C LYS A 107 8.10 16.50 -11.25
N GLY A 108 8.38 17.70 -11.75
CA GLY A 108 7.51 18.48 -12.63
C GLY A 108 6.37 19.25 -11.95
N VAL A 109 6.10 19.05 -10.65
CA VAL A 109 4.96 19.71 -9.97
C VAL A 109 5.34 21.07 -9.38
N VAL A 110 6.60 21.25 -9.00
CA VAL A 110 7.14 22.52 -8.50
C VAL A 110 8.38 22.86 -9.31
N ILE A 111 8.35 23.99 -10.01
CA ILE A 111 9.46 24.51 -10.82
C ILE A 111 9.93 25.82 -10.18
N LYS A 112 11.24 25.95 -9.96
CA LYS A 112 11.87 27.16 -9.41
C LYS A 112 11.98 28.22 -10.51
N GLU A 113 12.19 29.48 -10.11
CA GLU A 113 12.50 30.57 -11.06
C GLU A 113 13.72 30.29 -11.95
N SER A 114 14.63 29.43 -11.49
CA SER A 114 15.78 28.97 -12.27
C SER A 114 15.44 27.86 -13.27
N GLU A 115 14.16 27.56 -13.51
CA GLU A 115 13.65 26.45 -14.34
C GLU A 115 14.06 25.04 -13.88
N ASN A 116 14.60 24.92 -12.66
CA ASN A 116 14.93 23.64 -12.06
C ASN A 116 13.74 23.07 -11.31
N GLU A 117 13.54 21.77 -11.38
CA GLU A 117 12.53 21.07 -10.59
C GLU A 117 12.87 21.10 -9.10
N ASP A 118 11.89 21.39 -8.25
CA ASP A 118 11.94 21.10 -6.83
C ASP A 118 11.14 19.83 -6.57
N TYR A 119 11.81 18.80 -6.06
CA TYR A 119 11.18 17.51 -5.77
C TYR A 119 11.79 16.89 -4.52
N THR A 120 11.09 15.93 -3.93
CA THR A 120 11.60 15.20 -2.77
C THR A 120 12.63 14.16 -3.21
N GLU A 121 13.92 14.43 -3.02
CA GLU A 121 14.99 13.51 -3.43
C GLU A 121 14.99 12.19 -2.66
N TYR A 122 14.61 12.21 -1.39
CA TYR A 122 14.50 11.02 -0.55
C TYR A 122 13.59 11.27 0.66
N LEU A 123 13.18 10.17 1.30
CA LEU A 123 12.60 10.14 2.64
C LEU A 123 13.58 9.45 3.59
N ALA A 124 13.60 9.90 4.84
CA ALA A 124 14.40 9.27 5.88
C ALA A 124 13.66 9.26 7.21
N GLY A 125 13.97 8.26 8.04
CA GLY A 125 13.47 8.10 9.39
C GLY A 125 14.53 7.49 10.30
N ILE A 126 14.49 7.81 11.58
CA ILE A 126 15.47 7.32 12.56
C ILE A 126 14.72 6.78 13.77
N CYS A 127 15.06 5.57 14.20
CA CYS A 127 14.70 5.06 15.51
C CYS A 127 15.94 5.16 16.41
N LEU A 128 15.82 5.95 17.49
CA LEU A 128 16.95 6.24 18.38
C LEU A 128 17.26 5.06 19.29
N GLU A 129 16.22 4.35 19.75
CA GLU A 129 16.32 3.19 20.63
C GLU A 129 17.04 2.02 19.94
N SER A 130 16.67 1.74 18.69
CA SER A 130 17.30 0.66 17.91
C SER A 130 18.57 1.11 17.19
N ARG A 131 18.85 2.42 17.18
CA ARG A 131 19.92 3.08 16.41
C ARG A 131 19.85 2.78 14.91
N SER A 132 18.63 2.77 14.38
CA SER A 132 18.37 2.44 12.98
C SER A 132 18.04 3.67 12.15
N PHE A 133 18.67 3.78 10.99
CA PHE A 133 18.39 4.75 9.95
C PHE A 133 17.63 4.07 8.81
N TYR A 134 16.51 4.66 8.42
CA TYR A 134 15.64 4.19 7.36
C TYR A 134 15.65 5.19 6.21
N PHE A 135 15.64 4.70 4.97
CA PHE A 135 15.85 5.53 3.78
C PHE A 135 15.10 5.02 2.56
N THR A 136 14.55 5.95 1.76
CA THR A 136 13.89 5.67 0.48
C THR A 136 14.27 6.77 -0.51
N PRO A 137 15.06 6.51 -1.56
CA PRO A 137 15.35 7.52 -2.57
C PRO A 137 14.13 7.76 -3.46
N TYR A 138 14.12 8.85 -4.24
CA TYR A 138 13.00 9.18 -5.11
C TYR A 138 12.66 8.05 -6.08
N GLU A 139 13.67 7.40 -6.64
CA GLU A 139 13.55 6.40 -7.71
C GLU A 139 13.12 5.01 -7.22
N ASN A 140 13.17 4.75 -5.91
CA ASN A 140 12.86 3.44 -5.34
C ASN A 140 11.94 3.60 -4.14
N ASN A 141 10.75 2.99 -4.18
CA ASN A 141 9.78 3.06 -3.08
C ASN A 141 10.02 2.04 -1.94
N GLN A 142 11.04 1.18 -2.03
CA GLN A 142 11.38 0.26 -0.95
C GLN A 142 12.14 0.99 0.16
N ILE A 143 11.72 0.76 1.41
CA ILE A 143 12.42 1.28 2.59
C ILE A 143 13.67 0.43 2.84
N SER A 144 14.83 1.07 2.81
CA SER A 144 16.13 0.51 3.19
C SER A 144 16.41 0.83 4.66
N LYS A 145 17.13 -0.06 5.36
CA LYS A 145 17.48 0.09 6.77
C LYS A 145 18.98 -0.12 6.97
N VAL A 146 19.62 0.77 7.71
CA VAL A 146 20.99 0.60 8.23
C VAL A 146 20.94 0.72 9.74
N LYS A 147 21.63 -0.16 10.47
CA LYS A 147 21.74 -0.09 11.93
C LYS A 147 23.13 0.39 12.30
N LEU A 148 23.21 1.41 13.16
CA LEU A 148 24.47 1.83 13.76
C LEU A 148 24.85 0.84 14.88
N THR A 149 25.81 -0.04 14.57
CA THR A 149 26.34 -1.05 15.48
C THR A 149 27.50 -0.49 16.29
N ASP A 150 27.87 -1.17 17.39
CA ASP A 150 29.03 -0.78 18.20
C ASP A 150 30.33 -0.91 17.38
N GLU A 151 30.44 -1.92 16.51
CA GLU A 151 31.55 -2.07 15.57
C GLU A 151 31.72 -0.85 14.64
N LEU A 152 30.62 -0.31 14.09
CA LEU A 152 30.67 0.89 13.25
C LEU A 152 31.07 2.16 14.05
N ILE A 153 30.78 2.18 15.35
CA ILE A 153 31.17 3.28 16.24
C ILE A 153 32.66 3.17 16.60
N GLU A 154 33.13 1.95 16.86
CA GLU A 154 34.50 1.64 17.30
C GLU A 154 35.53 1.67 16.16
N ASP A 155 35.13 1.33 14.93
CA ASP A 155 36.02 1.32 13.76
C ASP A 155 36.66 2.69 13.50
N GLY A 156 35.94 3.79 13.82
CA GLY A 156 36.44 5.16 13.71
C GLY A 156 36.63 5.67 12.28
N ASN A 157 36.46 4.83 11.25
CA ASN A 157 36.46 5.26 9.86
C ASN A 157 35.04 5.57 9.36
N VAL A 158 34.97 6.33 8.27
CA VAL A 158 33.69 6.59 7.59
C VAL A 158 33.30 5.37 6.78
N VAL A 159 32.15 4.78 7.12
CA VAL A 159 31.51 3.72 6.33
C VAL A 159 30.40 4.31 5.50
N VAL A 160 30.42 4.04 4.18
CA VAL A 160 29.44 4.56 3.22
C VAL A 160 28.54 3.43 2.74
N PHE A 161 27.23 3.66 2.80
CA PHE A 161 26.21 2.76 2.28
C PHE A 161 25.58 3.37 1.02
N GLU A 162 25.68 2.68 -0.11
CA GLU A 162 25.11 3.16 -1.38
C GLU A 162 23.58 3.05 -1.39
N ALA A 163 22.93 4.12 -1.87
CA ALA A 163 21.48 4.18 -1.96
C ALA A 163 20.95 3.36 -3.15
N PRO A 164 19.96 2.46 -2.96
CA PRO A 164 19.40 1.67 -4.05
C PRO A 164 18.46 2.52 -4.92
N ARG A 165 19.00 3.23 -5.91
CA ARG A 165 18.25 4.13 -6.82
C ARG A 165 17.52 3.42 -7.97
N LYS A 166 17.54 2.09 -8.02
CA LYS A 166 16.73 1.31 -8.96
C LYS A 166 15.47 0.84 -8.22
N GLN A 167 14.30 1.01 -8.84
CA GLN A 167 13.06 0.47 -8.30
C GLN A 167 13.20 -1.05 -8.14
N LEU A 168 12.93 -1.52 -6.92
CA LEU A 168 12.91 -2.93 -6.59
C LEU A 168 11.45 -3.43 -6.63
N TYR A 169 11.28 -4.62 -7.19
CA TYR A 169 9.99 -5.31 -7.28
C TYR A 169 10.11 -6.64 -6.56
N TYR A 170 9.12 -6.96 -5.72
CA TYR A 170 8.92 -8.32 -5.25
C TYR A 170 8.00 -9.02 -6.27
N SER A 171 8.54 -10.02 -6.97
CA SER A 171 7.74 -10.82 -7.89
C SER A 171 6.91 -11.83 -7.11
N LEU A 172 5.59 -11.78 -7.26
CA LEU A 172 4.70 -12.79 -6.69
C LEU A 172 4.71 -14.03 -7.58
N GLU A 173 4.93 -15.19 -6.96
CA GLU A 173 4.69 -16.47 -7.62
C GLU A 173 3.24 -16.87 -7.43
N GLY A 174 2.52 -17.08 -8.53
CA GLY A 174 1.15 -17.58 -8.49
C GLY A 174 1.16 -19.09 -8.24
N ILE A 175 0.37 -19.54 -7.27
CA ILE A 175 0.04 -20.96 -7.16
C ILE A 175 -1.13 -21.22 -8.12
N ILE A 176 -0.88 -21.94 -9.22
CA ILE A 176 -1.98 -22.54 -9.97
C ILE A 176 -2.49 -23.70 -9.11
N ALA A 177 -3.64 -23.53 -8.49
CA ALA A 177 -4.32 -24.60 -7.75
C ALA A 177 -4.81 -25.67 -8.75
N HIS A 178 -3.91 -26.54 -9.21
CA HIS A 178 -4.25 -27.68 -10.06
C HIS A 178 -5.06 -28.76 -9.35
N ASN A 179 -5.21 -28.67 -8.03
CA ASN A 179 -5.97 -29.65 -7.25
C ASN A 179 -7.46 -29.65 -7.58
N ASP A 180 -8.06 -28.53 -8.00
CA ASP A 180 -9.47 -28.56 -8.38
C ASP A 180 -9.68 -29.15 -9.78
N LEU A 181 -8.86 -28.76 -10.77
CA LEU A 181 -9.05 -29.25 -12.14
C LEU A 181 -8.77 -30.76 -12.28
N ILE A 182 -7.70 -31.27 -11.68
CA ILE A 182 -7.37 -32.71 -11.77
C ILE A 182 -8.36 -33.53 -10.96
N THR A 183 -8.82 -33.04 -9.82
CA THR A 183 -9.82 -33.75 -8.99
C THR A 183 -11.16 -33.78 -9.71
N THR A 184 -11.63 -32.66 -10.26
CA THR A 184 -12.85 -32.62 -11.08
C THR A 184 -12.75 -33.52 -12.30
N ILE A 185 -11.61 -33.55 -13.00
CA ILE A 185 -11.46 -34.45 -14.15
C ILE A 185 -11.45 -35.92 -13.69
N LYS A 186 -10.80 -36.27 -12.58
CA LYS A 186 -10.81 -37.63 -12.03
C LYS A 186 -12.22 -38.06 -11.60
N GLU A 187 -12.96 -37.20 -10.91
CA GLU A 187 -14.35 -37.44 -10.54
C GLU A 187 -15.25 -37.65 -11.77
N VAL A 188 -15.05 -36.85 -12.82
CA VAL A 188 -15.75 -37.03 -14.11
C VAL A 188 -15.37 -38.37 -14.76
N VAL A 189 -14.10 -38.77 -14.73
CA VAL A 189 -13.64 -40.07 -15.28
C VAL A 189 -14.21 -41.25 -14.48
N GLU A 190 -14.20 -41.19 -13.15
CA GLU A 190 -14.77 -42.23 -12.29
C GLU A 190 -16.27 -42.37 -12.54
N LEU A 191 -17.01 -41.25 -12.61
CA LEU A 191 -18.42 -41.24 -12.98
C LEU A 191 -18.64 -41.91 -14.34
N LEU A 192 -17.77 -41.62 -15.31
CA LEU A 192 -17.86 -42.13 -16.67
C LEU A 192 -17.49 -43.62 -16.79
N ASP A 193 -16.54 -44.13 -16.00
CA ASP A 193 -16.21 -45.55 -15.94
C ASP A 193 -17.30 -46.35 -15.20
N ASP A 194 -17.93 -45.78 -14.17
CA ASP A 194 -19.15 -46.32 -13.56
C ASP A 194 -20.27 -46.44 -14.60
N ILE A 195 -20.46 -45.42 -15.45
CA ILE A 195 -21.43 -45.45 -16.55
C ILE A 195 -21.11 -46.55 -17.58
N LYS A 196 -19.82 -46.82 -17.84
CA LYS A 196 -19.39 -47.85 -18.82
C LYS A 196 -19.53 -49.27 -18.30
N THR A 197 -19.27 -49.49 -17.02
CA THR A 197 -19.24 -50.82 -16.39
C THR A 197 -20.61 -51.26 -15.90
N THR A 198 -21.50 -50.30 -15.65
CA THR A 198 -22.86 -50.54 -15.21
C THR A 198 -23.78 -50.65 -16.42
N LYS A 199 -24.46 -51.79 -16.61
CA LYS A 199 -25.55 -51.87 -17.61
C LYS A 199 -26.52 -50.73 -17.32
N LYS A 200 -26.97 -49.99 -18.34
CA LYS A 200 -27.85 -48.80 -18.34
C LYS A 200 -29.08 -48.82 -17.38
N GLY A 201 -29.38 -49.95 -16.74
CA GLY A 201 -30.42 -50.12 -15.72
C GLY A 201 -29.96 -50.31 -14.26
N GLN A 202 -28.69 -50.08 -13.91
CA GLN A 202 -28.18 -50.23 -12.51
C GLN A 202 -27.62 -48.94 -11.88
N ILE A 203 -27.70 -47.79 -12.58
CA ILE A 203 -27.33 -46.47 -12.04
C ILE A 203 -28.53 -45.93 -11.26
N GLU A 204 -28.35 -45.56 -10.00
CA GLU A 204 -29.39 -44.96 -9.14
C GLU A 204 -29.09 -43.47 -8.85
N GLY A 205 -30.12 -42.67 -8.57
CA GLY A 205 -30.00 -41.25 -8.21
C GLY A 205 -29.95 -40.27 -9.39
N GLU A 206 -29.59 -39.02 -9.13
CA GLU A 206 -29.58 -37.89 -10.10
C GLU A 206 -28.77 -38.18 -11.39
N ASN A 207 -27.75 -39.05 -11.29
CA ASN A 207 -26.93 -39.45 -12.43
C ASN A 207 -27.72 -40.21 -13.50
N LYS A 208 -28.79 -40.94 -13.13
CA LYS A 208 -29.61 -41.69 -14.10
C LYS A 208 -30.42 -40.76 -15.00
N GLU A 209 -31.07 -39.73 -14.44
CA GLU A 209 -31.87 -38.76 -15.19
C GLU A 209 -31.03 -37.95 -16.19
N ILE A 210 -29.79 -37.61 -15.81
CA ILE A 210 -28.87 -36.89 -16.69
C ILE A 210 -28.50 -37.76 -17.91
N LEU A 211 -28.29 -39.06 -17.71
CA LEU A 211 -27.81 -39.98 -18.76
C LEU A 211 -28.91 -40.49 -19.69
N GLU A 212 -30.17 -40.51 -19.26
CA GLU A 212 -31.30 -40.89 -20.12
C GLU A 212 -31.51 -39.92 -21.30
N ASN A 213 -31.02 -38.67 -21.18
CA ASN A 213 -31.13 -37.64 -22.21
C ASN A 213 -30.04 -37.71 -23.30
N PHE A 214 -29.08 -38.63 -23.19
CA PHE A 214 -27.99 -38.79 -24.14
C PHE A 214 -28.02 -40.18 -24.78
N ASP A 215 -27.81 -40.23 -26.11
CA ASP A 215 -27.71 -41.50 -26.82
C ASP A 215 -26.33 -42.17 -26.61
N ASP A 216 -26.26 -43.47 -26.92
CA ASP A 216 -25.04 -44.27 -26.68
C ASP A 216 -23.88 -43.86 -27.60
N GLU A 217 -24.14 -43.15 -28.69
CA GLU A 217 -23.14 -42.70 -29.66
C GLU A 217 -22.47 -41.41 -29.18
N PHE A 218 -23.27 -40.43 -28.74
CA PHE A 218 -22.83 -39.19 -28.10
C PHE A 218 -21.99 -39.46 -26.84
N LEU A 219 -22.42 -40.42 -26.02
CA LEU A 219 -21.64 -40.82 -24.84
C LEU A 219 -20.31 -41.46 -25.23
N LYS A 220 -20.27 -42.32 -26.25
CA LYS A 220 -19.02 -42.95 -26.72
C LYS A 220 -18.03 -41.95 -27.32
N GLU A 221 -18.51 -41.00 -28.11
CA GLU A 221 -17.68 -40.00 -28.77
C GLU A 221 -17.06 -39.04 -27.74
N ASN A 222 -17.87 -38.49 -26.83
CA ASN A 222 -17.37 -37.61 -25.78
C ASN A 222 -16.43 -38.34 -24.80
N MET A 223 -16.67 -39.63 -24.53
CA MET A 223 -15.76 -40.47 -23.76
C MET A 223 -14.39 -40.63 -24.41
N SER A 224 -14.32 -40.70 -25.75
CA SER A 224 -13.06 -40.76 -26.48
C SER A 224 -12.33 -39.42 -26.38
N ASN A 225 -13.05 -38.32 -26.60
CA ASN A 225 -12.49 -36.97 -26.56
C ASN A 225 -11.94 -36.60 -25.17
N ILE A 226 -12.63 -37.00 -24.09
CA ILE A 226 -12.16 -36.78 -22.72
C ILE A 226 -10.89 -37.60 -22.42
N LYS A 227 -10.81 -38.85 -22.89
CA LYS A 227 -9.61 -39.69 -22.73
C LYS A 227 -8.40 -39.11 -23.49
N GLU A 228 -8.60 -38.67 -24.72
CA GLU A 228 -7.53 -38.02 -25.51
C GLU A 228 -7.04 -36.72 -24.85
N LEU A 229 -7.97 -35.91 -24.33
CA LEU A 229 -7.63 -34.69 -23.60
C LEU A 229 -6.82 -35.00 -22.32
N LEU A 230 -7.19 -36.05 -21.60
CA LEU A 230 -6.48 -36.53 -20.41
C LEU A 230 -5.06 -37.00 -20.71
N GLU A 231 -4.89 -37.82 -21.76
CA GLU A 231 -3.57 -38.26 -22.21
C GLU A 231 -2.69 -37.08 -22.64
N ALA A 232 -3.27 -36.07 -23.28
CA ALA A 232 -2.57 -34.85 -23.65
C ALA A 232 -2.16 -34.01 -22.43
N ILE A 233 -3.00 -33.92 -21.40
CA ILE A 233 -2.68 -33.22 -20.13
C ILE A 233 -1.57 -33.96 -19.37
N GLU A 234 -1.60 -35.29 -19.32
CA GLU A 234 -0.53 -36.09 -18.68
C GLU A 234 0.80 -35.97 -19.41
N LYS A 235 0.80 -35.95 -20.74
CA LYS A 235 2.03 -35.72 -21.54
C LYS A 235 2.64 -34.34 -21.32
N ASN A 236 1.83 -33.32 -21.08
CA ASN A 236 2.29 -31.94 -20.85
C ASN A 236 2.66 -31.65 -19.39
N LYS A 237 2.66 -32.65 -18.50
CA LYS A 237 3.14 -32.54 -17.11
C LYS A 237 4.64 -32.82 -16.93
N GLN A 238 5.36 -33.20 -17.99
CA GLN A 238 6.84 -33.28 -18.01
C GLN A 238 7.44 -31.98 -18.53
#